data_AF-A0AAN5C351-F1
#
_entry.id   AF-A0AAN5C351-F1
#
_cell.length_a   1.000
_cell.length_b   1.000
_cell.length_c   1.000
_cell.angle_alpha   90.00
_cell.angle_beta   90.00
_cell.angle_gamma   90.00
#
_symmetry.space_group_name_H-M   'P 1'
#
loop_
_entity.id
_entity.type
_entity.pdbx_description
1 polymer ?
#
loop_
_entity_poly.entity_id
_entity_poly.type
_entity_poly.pdbx_seq_one_letter_code
_entity_poly.pdbx_strand_id
1 'polypeptide(L)'
;KLESGTGVCACLPSLDLALPIIFAILSAGQTSHFVIQLIMLTTNFPIFMSMFFVEGLIDTGVSLSIIKMILAITPARQRSSALTMRRLLYSVTVVPAPQILAAISDYLRGDSIAPADRLVALQKTFLYTWGIPLSSTALCFVQLRFYKGDLMCAKKINETEKGETSPLIGGKSD
;
A
#
# COMPACT_ATOMS: atom_id res chain seq x y z
N LYS A 1 37.79 9.56 -4.24
CA LYS A 1 36.72 9.92 -5.20
C LYS A 1 35.93 8.64 -5.47
N LEU A 2 34.87 8.40 -4.70
CA LEU A 2 34.00 7.24 -4.93
C LEU A 2 33.09 7.59 -6.10
N GLU A 3 33.29 6.90 -7.21
CA GLU A 3 32.39 6.98 -8.35
C GLU A 3 30.97 6.62 -7.93
N SER A 4 30.08 7.52 -8.34
CA SER A 4 28.64 7.42 -8.23
C SER A 4 28.20 6.08 -8.78
N GLY A 5 27.78 5.19 -7.88
CA GLY A 5 27.03 4.00 -8.25
C GLY A 5 25.68 4.43 -8.79
N THR A 6 25.64 4.84 -10.06
CA THR A 6 24.43 4.90 -10.87
C THR A 6 23.86 3.50 -10.90
N GLY A 7 22.95 3.26 -9.95
CA GLY A 7 22.32 1.98 -9.75
C GLY A 7 21.64 1.52 -11.04
N VAL A 8 21.82 0.24 -11.30
CA VAL A 8 21.22 -0.58 -12.38
C VAL A 8 19.69 -0.46 -12.49
N CYS A 9 19.02 0.31 -11.62
CA CYS A 9 17.59 0.63 -11.70
C CYS A 9 17.22 1.81 -12.60
N ALA A 10 18.16 2.64 -13.09
CA ALA A 10 17.82 3.78 -13.95
C ALA A 10 17.33 3.43 -15.37
N CYS A 11 17.28 2.13 -15.74
CA CYS A 11 17.08 1.70 -17.12
C CYS A 11 15.70 1.10 -17.48
N LEU A 12 14.73 1.01 -16.56
CA LEU A 12 13.38 0.55 -16.92
C LEU A 12 12.29 1.57 -16.52
N PRO A 13 12.14 2.66 -17.30
CA PRO A 13 11.10 3.68 -17.06
C PRO A 13 9.67 3.12 -17.11
N SER A 14 9.46 1.95 -17.73
CA SER A 14 8.16 1.27 -17.76
C SER A 14 7.82 0.52 -16.47
N LEU A 15 8.81 0.10 -15.69
CA LEU A 15 8.60 -0.68 -14.46
C LEU A 15 8.25 0.24 -13.27
N ASP A 16 8.81 1.45 -13.26
CA ASP A 16 8.58 2.43 -12.19
C ASP A 16 7.13 2.90 -12.10
N LEU A 17 6.44 3.03 -13.26
CA LEU A 17 5.02 3.38 -13.28
C LEU A 17 4.10 2.17 -13.03
N ALA A 18 4.55 0.95 -13.35
CA ALA A 18 3.73 -0.25 -13.19
C ALA A 18 3.47 -0.60 -11.72
N LEU A 19 4.47 -0.40 -10.85
CA LEU A 19 4.39 -0.71 -9.42
C LEU A 19 3.24 0.00 -8.68
N PRO A 20 3.08 1.33 -8.74
CA PRO A 20 1.99 2.03 -8.05
C PRO A 20 0.62 1.73 -8.66
N ILE A 21 0.54 1.41 -9.95
CA ILE A 21 -0.71 0.98 -10.59
C ILE A 21 -1.15 -0.38 -10.04
N ILE A 22 -0.22 -1.35 -9.99
CA ILE A 22 -0.47 -2.68 -9.40
C ILE A 22 -0.89 -2.53 -7.94
N PHE A 23 -0.20 -1.67 -7.18
CA PHE A 23 -0.55 -1.38 -5.80
C PHE A 23 -1.98 -0.83 -5.66
N ALA A 24 -2.37 0.14 -6.50
CA ALA A 24 -3.72 0.70 -6.50
C ALA A 24 -4.80 -0.33 -6.84
N ILE A 25 -4.54 -1.22 -7.83
CA ILE A 25 -5.45 -2.31 -8.18
C ILE A 25 -5.61 -3.29 -7.01
N LEU A 26 -4.51 -3.68 -6.35
CA LEU A 26 -4.55 -4.56 -5.20
C LEU A 26 -5.29 -3.93 -4.01
N SER A 27 -5.09 -2.63 -3.76
CA SER A 27 -5.80 -1.89 -2.71
C SER A 27 -7.32 -1.79 -2.98
N ALA A 28 -7.72 -1.52 -4.22
CA ALA A 28 -9.12 -1.56 -4.62
C ALA A 28 -9.71 -2.98 -4.47
N GLY A 29 -8.94 -4.00 -4.86
CA GLY A 29 -9.27 -5.41 -4.66
C GLY A 29 -9.51 -5.73 -3.19
N GLN A 30 -8.61 -5.31 -2.30
CA GLN A 30 -8.74 -5.49 -0.85
C GLN A 30 -10.02 -4.86 -0.30
N THR A 31 -10.40 -3.66 -0.77
CA THR A 31 -11.63 -3.00 -0.35
C THR A 31 -12.88 -3.74 -0.85
N SER A 32 -12.87 -4.18 -2.11
CA SER A 32 -13.98 -4.99 -2.64
C SER A 32 -14.13 -6.30 -1.88
N HIS A 33 -13.01 -6.93 -1.51
CA HIS A 33 -12.98 -8.15 -0.73
C HIS A 33 -13.55 -7.92 0.69
N PHE A 34 -13.20 -6.81 1.33
CA PHE A 34 -13.74 -6.44 2.64
C PHE A 34 -15.28 -6.24 2.59
N VAL A 35 -15.81 -5.61 1.55
CA VAL A 35 -17.26 -5.46 1.36
C VAL A 35 -17.93 -6.83 1.20
N ILE A 36 -17.32 -7.73 0.42
CA ILE A 36 -17.83 -9.11 0.25
C ILE A 36 -17.80 -9.85 1.59
N GLN A 37 -16.73 -9.74 2.38
CA GLN A 37 -16.65 -10.34 3.71
C GLN A 37 -17.77 -9.84 4.63
N LEU A 38 -18.08 -8.54 4.60
CA LEU A 38 -19.16 -7.96 5.41
C LEU A 38 -20.52 -8.55 5.02
N ILE A 39 -20.80 -8.70 3.72
CA ILE A 39 -22.04 -9.35 3.23
C ILE A 39 -22.07 -10.82 3.64
N MET A 40 -20.96 -11.55 3.47
CA MET A 40 -20.86 -12.97 3.79
C MET A 40 -20.95 -13.26 5.29
N LEU A 41 -20.50 -12.35 6.14
CA LEU A 41 -20.65 -12.45 7.59
C LEU A 41 -22.12 -12.54 8.03
N THR A 42 -23.03 -11.92 7.28
CA THR A 42 -24.48 -11.93 7.57
C THR A 42 -25.22 -13.12 6.95
N THR A 43 -24.67 -13.71 5.89
CA THR A 43 -25.37 -14.73 5.08
C THR A 43 -24.82 -16.13 5.26
N ASN A 44 -23.49 -16.31 5.23
CA ASN A 44 -22.83 -17.62 5.24
C ASN A 44 -21.46 -17.57 5.93
N PHE A 45 -21.44 -17.96 7.21
CA PHE A 45 -20.22 -18.07 8.02
C PHE A 45 -19.09 -18.93 7.42
N PRO A 46 -19.33 -20.12 6.80
CA PRO A 46 -18.23 -20.91 6.24
C PRO A 46 -17.56 -20.23 5.04
N ILE A 47 -18.32 -19.47 4.23
CA ILE A 47 -17.77 -18.68 3.12
C ILE A 47 -16.95 -17.52 3.67
N PHE A 48 -17.42 -16.87 4.74
CA PHE A 48 -16.65 -15.84 5.43
C PHE A 48 -15.28 -16.37 5.91
N MET A 49 -15.24 -17.58 6.47
CA MET A 49 -13.98 -18.20 6.92
C MET A 49 -13.01 -18.50 5.77
N SER A 50 -13.50 -18.97 4.62
CA SER A 50 -12.62 -19.23 3.47
C SER A 50 -12.08 -17.95 2.83
N MET A 51 -12.80 -16.83 2.91
CA MET A 51 -12.33 -15.53 2.41
C MET A 51 -11.06 -15.04 3.12
N PHE A 52 -10.81 -15.42 4.38
CA PHE A 52 -9.53 -15.07 5.06
C PHE A 52 -8.30 -15.61 4.33
N PHE A 53 -8.42 -16.75 3.66
CA PHE A 53 -7.32 -17.28 2.85
C PHE A 53 -7.00 -16.37 1.67
N VAL A 54 -8.03 -15.88 0.98
CA VAL A 54 -7.91 -14.96 -0.14
C VAL A 54 -7.35 -13.61 0.33
N GLU A 55 -7.80 -13.13 1.49
CA GLU A 55 -7.27 -11.92 2.13
C GLU A 55 -5.76 -12.03 2.38
N GLY A 56 -5.28 -13.16 2.91
CA GLY A 56 -3.86 -13.40 3.13
C GLY A 56 -3.03 -13.35 1.83
N LEU A 57 -3.57 -13.84 0.71
CA LEU A 57 -2.93 -13.76 -0.60
C LEU A 57 -2.84 -12.32 -1.11
N ILE A 58 -3.93 -11.56 -0.99
CA ILE A 58 -3.98 -10.14 -1.40
C ILE A 58 -3.00 -9.32 -0.55
N ASP A 59 -3.03 -9.49 0.78
CA ASP A 59 -2.16 -8.79 1.71
C ASP A 59 -0.67 -9.06 1.44
N THR A 60 -0.33 -10.32 1.13
CA THR A 60 1.04 -10.67 0.73
C THR A 60 1.46 -9.91 -0.53
N GLY A 61 0.58 -9.82 -1.54
CA GLY A 61 0.84 -9.06 -2.77
C GLY A 61 1.03 -7.56 -2.54
N VAL A 62 0.19 -6.96 -1.68
CA VAL A 62 0.30 -5.55 -1.26
C VAL A 62 1.62 -5.33 -0.52
N SER A 63 1.95 -6.20 0.44
CA SER A 63 3.16 -6.11 1.25
C SER A 63 4.44 -6.20 0.40
N LEU A 64 4.48 -7.11 -0.57
CA LEU A 64 5.58 -7.22 -1.53
C LEU A 64 5.72 -5.97 -2.41
N SER A 65 4.60 -5.41 -2.86
CA SER A 65 4.59 -4.19 -3.68
C SER A 65 5.15 -2.99 -2.91
N ILE A 66 4.77 -2.83 -1.63
CA ILE A 66 5.31 -1.78 -0.75
C ILE A 66 6.82 -1.96 -0.55
N ILE A 67 7.28 -3.19 -0.28
CA ILE A 67 8.72 -3.46 -0.10
C ILE A 67 9.50 -3.08 -1.36
N LYS A 68 9.02 -3.49 -2.54
CA LYS A 68 9.65 -3.14 -3.82
C LYS A 68 9.69 -1.64 -4.02
N MET A 69 8.61 -0.92 -3.72
CA MET A 69 8.56 0.55 -3.82
C MET A 69 9.60 1.20 -2.91
N ILE A 70 9.69 0.78 -1.65
CA ILE A 70 10.68 1.29 -0.69
C ILE A 70 12.10 1.03 -1.17
N LEU A 71 12.39 -0.17 -1.70
CA LEU A 71 13.71 -0.53 -2.19
C LEU A 71 14.10 0.21 -3.48
N ALA A 72 13.13 0.59 -4.29
CA ALA A 72 13.32 1.38 -5.50
C ALA A 72 13.68 2.84 -5.18
N ILE A 73 13.01 3.45 -4.20
CA ILE A 73 13.26 4.85 -3.82
C ILE A 73 14.44 5.03 -2.85
N THR A 74 14.77 4.00 -2.06
CA THR A 74 15.79 4.13 -1.00
C THR A 74 17.19 3.78 -1.51
N PRO A 75 18.21 4.63 -1.28
CA PRO A 75 19.58 4.33 -1.65
C PRO A 75 20.09 3.08 -0.92
N ALA A 76 20.98 2.32 -1.57
CA ALA A 76 21.41 1.01 -1.10
C ALA A 76 21.89 0.98 0.38
N ARG A 77 22.59 2.04 0.83
CA ARG A 77 23.10 2.17 2.20
C ARG A 77 22.02 2.35 3.27
N GLN A 78 20.82 2.82 2.91
CA GLN A 78 19.74 3.13 3.85
C GLN A 78 18.57 2.12 3.78
N ARG A 79 18.62 1.13 2.89
CA ARG A 79 17.55 0.13 2.71
C ARG A 79 17.16 -0.58 4.00
N SER A 80 18.14 -0.95 4.83
CA SER A 80 17.88 -1.62 6.13
C SER A 80 17.12 -0.71 7.10
N SER A 81 17.50 0.57 7.16
CA SER A 81 16.82 1.55 8.02
C SER A 81 15.39 1.81 7.55
N ALA A 82 15.16 1.98 6.25
CA ALA A 82 13.82 2.17 5.69
C ALA A 82 12.89 0.97 5.94
N LEU A 83 13.40 -0.26 5.77
CA LEU A 83 12.65 -1.48 6.08
C LEU A 83 12.34 -1.61 7.57
N THR A 84 13.27 -1.22 8.44
CA THR A 84 13.06 -1.22 9.90
C THR A 84 11.98 -0.20 10.27
N MET A 85 12.03 1.01 9.71
CA MET A 85 11.02 2.04 9.92
C MET A 85 9.63 1.58 9.48
N ARG A 86 9.53 0.90 8.32
CA ARG A 86 8.27 0.31 7.86
C ARG A 86 7.71 -0.71 8.85
N ARG A 87 8.55 -1.62 9.36
CA ARG A 87 8.12 -2.64 10.34
C ARG A 87 7.61 -1.99 11.62
N LEU A 88 8.29 -0.94 12.08
CA LEU A 88 7.91 -0.16 13.25
C LEU A 88 6.56 0.54 13.04
N LEU A 89 6.37 1.16 11.88
CA LEU A 89 5.10 1.78 11.52
C LEU A 89 3.97 0.74 11.48
N TYR A 90 4.21 -0.40 10.83
CA TYR A 90 3.25 -1.49 10.74
C TYR A 90 2.86 -2.03 12.12
N SER A 91 3.84 -2.23 13.03
CA SER A 91 3.53 -2.72 14.37
C SER A 91 2.71 -1.70 15.18
N VAL A 92 3.00 -0.41 15.05
CA VAL A 92 2.25 0.65 15.72
C VAL A 92 0.80 0.72 15.22
N THR A 93 0.56 0.45 13.94
CA THR A 93 -0.81 0.50 13.37
C THR A 93 -1.60 -0.79 13.59
N VAL A 94 -0.96 -1.96 13.48
CA VAL A 94 -1.66 -3.25 13.47
C VAL A 94 -1.91 -3.82 14.86
N VAL A 95 -0.98 -3.64 15.80
CA VAL A 95 -1.13 -4.15 17.17
C VAL A 95 -2.35 -3.58 17.91
N PRO A 96 -2.64 -2.26 17.88
CA PRO A 96 -3.79 -1.73 18.59
C PRO A 96 -5.12 -1.95 17.87
N ALA A 97 -5.12 -2.27 16.57
CA ALA A 97 -6.36 -2.36 15.79
C ALA A 97 -7.36 -3.41 16.34
N PRO A 98 -6.96 -4.64 16.69
CA PRO A 98 -7.87 -5.61 17.32
C PRO A 98 -8.38 -5.13 18.68
N GLN A 99 -7.57 -4.40 19.45
CA GLN A 99 -7.96 -3.89 20.76
C GLN A 99 -9.02 -2.80 20.64
N ILE A 100 -8.88 -1.90 19.66
CA ILE A 100 -9.87 -0.87 19.34
C ILE A 100 -11.18 -1.52 18.87
N LEU A 101 -11.10 -2.50 17.97
CA LEU A 101 -12.27 -3.24 17.50
C LEU A 101 -12.97 -4.00 18.63
N ALA A 102 -12.22 -4.65 19.52
CA ALA A 102 -12.75 -5.33 20.69
C ALA A 102 -13.46 -4.34 21.63
N ALA A 103 -12.84 -3.18 21.90
CA ALA A 103 -13.45 -2.15 22.74
C ALA A 103 -14.75 -1.60 22.15
N ILE A 104 -14.81 -1.37 20.83
CA ILE A 104 -16.05 -0.95 20.14
C ILE A 104 -17.11 -2.05 20.23
N SER A 105 -16.72 -3.30 20.01
CA SER A 105 -17.64 -4.44 20.08
C SER A 105 -18.18 -4.65 21.49
N ASP A 106 -17.35 -4.52 22.53
CA ASP A 106 -17.78 -4.64 23.92
C ASP A 106 -18.69 -3.47 24.32
N TYR A 107 -18.38 -2.25 23.87
CA TYR A 107 -19.25 -1.08 24.05
C TYR A 107 -20.64 -1.28 23.41
N LEU A 108 -20.69 -1.82 22.19
CA LEU A 108 -21.96 -2.08 21.49
C LEU A 108 -22.75 -3.26 22.07
N ARG A 109 -22.08 -4.24 22.68
CA ARG A 109 -22.71 -5.38 23.34
C ARG A 109 -23.32 -4.98 24.68
N GLY A 110 -22.68 -4.07 25.42
CA GLY A 110 -23.00 -3.79 26.81
C GLY A 110 -22.78 -5.04 27.69
N ASP A 111 -23.64 -5.21 28.70
CA ASP A 111 -23.52 -6.28 29.69
C ASP A 111 -24.08 -7.64 29.23
N SER A 112 -24.57 -7.75 28.00
CA SER A 112 -25.15 -9.02 27.53
C SER A 112 -24.08 -10.10 27.32
N ILE A 113 -24.31 -11.27 27.91
CA ILE A 113 -23.44 -12.45 27.78
C ILE A 113 -23.92 -13.37 26.64
N ALA A 114 -25.12 -13.13 26.10
CA ALA A 114 -25.74 -14.00 25.12
C ALA A 114 -24.90 -14.10 23.82
N PRO A 115 -24.73 -15.30 23.26
CA PRO A 115 -23.89 -15.50 22.07
C PRO A 115 -24.47 -14.80 20.83
N ALA A 116 -25.79 -14.69 20.72
CA ALA A 116 -26.45 -13.97 19.64
C ALA A 116 -26.11 -12.47 19.66
N ASP A 117 -26.13 -11.86 20.85
CA ASP A 117 -25.84 -10.43 21.01
C ASP A 117 -24.38 -10.11 20.70
N ARG A 118 -23.46 -11.03 21.02
CA ARG A 118 -22.05 -10.92 20.63
C ARG A 118 -21.87 -10.88 19.11
N LEU A 119 -22.57 -11.75 18.39
CA LEU A 119 -22.50 -11.79 16.93
C LEU A 119 -23.10 -10.53 16.29
N VAL A 120 -24.22 -10.04 16.83
CA VAL A 120 -24.83 -8.78 16.39
C VAL A 120 -23.92 -7.57 16.67
N ALA A 121 -23.31 -7.51 17.85
CA ALA A 121 -22.35 -6.46 18.20
C ALA A 121 -21.12 -6.49 17.28
N LEU A 122 -20.62 -7.68 16.93
CA LEU A 122 -19.53 -7.86 15.98
C LEU A 122 -19.92 -7.36 14.58
N GLN A 123 -21.09 -7.75 14.07
CA GLN A 123 -21.60 -7.29 12.77
C GLN A 123 -21.75 -5.76 12.72
N LYS A 124 -22.30 -5.15 13.78
CA LYS A 124 -22.38 -3.68 13.90
C LYS A 124 -21.00 -3.04 13.93
N THR A 125 -20.04 -3.64 14.63
CA THR A 125 -18.66 -3.14 14.67
C THR A 125 -18.03 -3.11 13.27
N PHE A 126 -18.17 -4.19 12.50
CA PHE A 126 -17.73 -4.23 11.09
C PHE A 126 -18.44 -3.17 10.23
N LEU A 127 -19.74 -2.93 10.47
CA LEU A 127 -20.51 -1.88 9.79
C LEU A 127 -20.15 -0.46 10.23
N TYR A 128 -19.45 -0.26 11.35
CA TYR A 128 -18.89 1.05 11.70
C TYR A 128 -17.49 1.24 11.12
N THR A 129 -16.74 0.15 10.95
CA THR A 129 -15.34 0.22 10.51
C THR A 129 -15.14 0.18 9.00
N TRP A 130 -16.18 -0.06 8.19
CA TRP A 130 -16.10 -0.04 6.72
C TRP A 130 -15.59 1.28 6.11
N GLY A 131 -15.73 2.42 6.81
CA GLY A 131 -15.19 3.69 6.35
C GLY A 131 -13.66 3.71 6.29
N ILE A 132 -13.00 2.89 7.12
CA ILE A 132 -11.53 2.81 7.19
C ILE A 132 -10.93 2.27 5.88
N PRO A 133 -11.31 1.08 5.37
CA PRO A 133 -10.78 0.60 4.09
C PRO A 133 -11.17 1.50 2.91
N LEU A 134 -12.35 2.12 2.94
CA LEU A 134 -12.77 3.06 1.91
C LEU A 134 -11.86 4.31 1.86
N SER A 135 -11.60 4.92 3.03
CA SER A 135 -10.70 6.06 3.14
C SER A 135 -9.26 5.71 2.79
N SER A 136 -8.77 4.53 3.19
CA SER A 136 -7.45 4.00 2.81
C SER A 136 -7.29 3.92 1.30
N THR A 137 -8.29 3.39 0.60
CA THR A 137 -8.29 3.28 -0.87
C THR A 137 -8.35 4.65 -1.53
N ALA A 138 -9.16 5.57 -1.01
CA ALA A 138 -9.19 6.95 -1.49
C ALA A 138 -7.81 7.62 -1.37
N LEU A 139 -7.12 7.45 -0.23
CA LEU A 139 -5.77 7.95 -0.03
C LEU A 139 -4.76 7.30 -0.99
N CYS A 140 -4.89 6.01 -1.30
CA CYS A 140 -4.06 5.35 -2.30
C CYS A 140 -4.22 5.95 -3.70
N PHE A 141 -5.46 6.28 -4.11
CA PHE A 141 -5.70 6.97 -5.39
C PHE A 141 -5.13 8.39 -5.40
N VAL A 142 -5.22 9.11 -4.28
CA VAL A 142 -4.61 10.43 -4.13
C VAL A 142 -3.08 10.34 -4.28
N GLN A 143 -2.44 9.37 -3.62
CA GLN A 143 -0.99 9.12 -3.75
C GLN A 143 -0.60 8.80 -5.20
N LEU A 144 -1.38 7.97 -5.90
CA LEU A 144 -1.13 7.64 -7.31
C LEU A 144 -1.16 8.90 -8.20
N ARG A 145 -2.08 9.83 -7.92
CA ARG A 145 -2.18 11.09 -8.66
C ARG A 145 -0.95 11.97 -8.45
N PHE A 146 -0.46 12.09 -7.21
CA PHE A 146 0.77 12.84 -6.92
C PHE A 146 2.00 12.18 -7.53
N TYR A 147 2.11 10.85 -7.42
CA TYR A 147 3.25 10.11 -7.97
C TYR A 147 3.40 10.29 -9.49
N LYS A 148 2.29 10.31 -10.23
CA LYS A 148 2.31 10.61 -11.67
C LYS A 148 2.82 12.03 -11.96
N GLY A 149 2.46 13.00 -11.12
CA GLY A 149 2.95 14.38 -11.22
C GLY A 149 4.46 14.47 -11.01
N ASP A 150 4.95 13.83 -9.95
CA ASP A 150 6.38 13.84 -9.59
C ASP A 150 7.23 13.16 -10.66
N LEU A 151 6.76 12.05 -11.23
CA LEU A 151 7.44 11.36 -12.34
C LEU A 151 7.56 12.24 -13.60
N MET A 152 6.49 12.96 -13.95
CA MET A 152 6.51 13.85 -15.12
C MET A 152 7.47 15.02 -14.90
N CYS A 153 7.54 15.54 -13.67
CA CYS A 153 8.49 16.58 -13.30
C CYS A 153 9.95 16.07 -13.38
N ALA A 154 10.23 14.90 -12.80
CA ALA A 154 11.55 14.28 -12.83
C ALA A 154 12.02 13.97 -14.27
N LYS A 155 11.11 13.50 -15.13
CA LYS A 155 11.42 13.24 -16.54
C LYS A 155 11.83 14.52 -17.28
N LYS A 156 11.14 15.64 -17.03
CA LYS A 156 11.44 16.93 -17.66
C LYS A 156 12.82 17.46 -17.25
N ILE A 157 13.20 17.30 -15.98
CA ILE A 157 14.53 17.70 -15.49
C ILE A 157 15.61 16.86 -16.18
N ASN A 158 15.44 15.54 -16.25
CA ASN A 158 16.38 14.64 -16.93
C ASN A 158 16.53 14.92 -18.43
N GLU A 159 15.45 15.33 -19.11
CA GLU A 159 15.50 15.73 -20.52
C GLU A 159 16.25 17.06 -20.71
N THR A 160 16.11 17.99 -19.76
CA THR A 160 16.80 19.29 -19.78
C THR A 160 18.31 19.11 -19.56
N GLU A 161 18.72 18.30 -18.58
CA GLU A 161 20.13 18.01 -18.31
C GLU A 161 20.84 17.26 -19.47
N LYS A 162 20.12 16.39 -20.18
CA LYS A 162 20.63 15.71 -21.39
C LYS A 162 20.87 16.69 -22.55
N GLY A 163 20.05 17.73 -22.66
CA GLY A 163 20.26 18.81 -23.63
C GLY A 163 21.53 19.61 -23.34
N GLU A 164 21.80 19.90 -22.06
CA GLU A 164 22.96 20.69 -21.64
C GLU A 164 24.28 19.92 -21.64
N THR A 165 24.25 18.59 -21.52
CA THR A 165 25.46 17.72 -21.54
C THR A 165 25.83 17.23 -22.94
N SER A 166 25.11 17.64 -23.99
CA SER A 166 25.53 17.35 -25.37
C SER A 166 26.87 18.05 -25.64
N PRO A 167 27.93 17.30 -26.04
CA PRO A 167 29.25 17.88 -26.22
C PRO A 167 29.21 18.96 -27.31
N LEU A 168 29.47 20.20 -26.92
CA LEU A 168 29.59 21.37 -27.82
C LEU A 168 30.75 21.23 -28.82
N ILE A 169 31.60 20.22 -28.67
CA ILE A 169 32.76 20.00 -29.51
C ILE A 169 32.43 18.89 -30.52
N GLY A 170 31.59 19.25 -31.50
CA GLY A 170 31.64 18.65 -32.82
C GLY A 170 32.93 19.10 -33.50
N GLY A 171 34.07 18.57 -33.04
CA GLY A 171 35.37 18.80 -33.66
C GLY A 171 35.35 18.16 -35.04
N LYS A 172 35.23 18.98 -36.09
CA LYS A 172 35.70 18.60 -37.42
C LYS A 172 37.21 18.42 -37.31
N SER A 173 37.62 17.16 -37.26
CA SER A 173 38.99 16.78 -37.57
C SER A 173 39.11 16.75 -39.09
N ASP A 174 39.53 17.88 -39.67
CA ASP A 174 40.06 17.92 -41.04
C ASP A 174 41.52 17.43 -41.03
#